data_AF-A6K4Y9-F1
#
_entry.id   AF-A6K4Y9-F1
#
_cell.length_a   1.000
_cell.length_b   1.000
_cell.length_c   1.000
_cell.angle_alpha   90.00
_cell.angle_beta   90.00
_cell.angle_gamma   90.00
#
_symmetry.space_group_name_H-M   'P 1'
#
loop_
_entity.id
_entity.type
_entity.pdbx_description
1 polymer ?
#
loop_
_entity_poly.entity_id
_entity_poly.type
_entity_poly.pdbx_seq_one_letter_code
_entity_poly.pdbx_strand_id
1 'polypeptide(L)' 'MMQLSRDKFENVKHVPLLDVTPLPLGIEIPDRVMPLSSSTVPPFPPSRHIFTVYSDKQLDVDFFSYRKVKGS' A
#
# COMPACT_ATOMS: atom_id res chain seq x y z
N MET A 1 -20.16 -38.48 -15.10
CA MET A 1 -20.56 -37.08 -15.42
C MET A 1 -20.88 -36.43 -14.08
N MET A 2 -20.00 -35.57 -13.56
CA MET A 2 -20.18 -34.94 -12.24
C MET A 2 -21.04 -33.67 -12.41
N GLN A 3 -22.24 -33.67 -11.81
CA GLN A 3 -23.09 -32.48 -11.69
C GLN A 3 -22.46 -31.55 -10.64
N LEU A 4 -21.98 -30.38 -11.09
CA LEU A 4 -21.65 -29.27 -10.19
C LEU A 4 -22.96 -28.62 -9.76
N SER A 5 -23.23 -28.63 -8.44
CA SER A 5 -24.41 -27.99 -7.85
C SER A 5 -24.40 -26.50 -8.20
N ARG A 6 -25.47 -26.04 -8.85
CA ARG A 6 -25.82 -24.62 -8.90
C ARG A 6 -26.37 -24.24 -7.52
N ASP A 7 -25.47 -24.10 -6.55
CA ASP A 7 -25.83 -23.50 -5.28
C ASP A 7 -25.95 -21.99 -5.46
N LYS A 8 -27.19 -21.56 -5.58
CA LYS A 8 -27.78 -20.25 -5.23
C LYS A 8 -26.75 -19.14 -4.91
N PHE A 9 -26.43 -18.31 -5.92
CA PHE A 9 -25.87 -16.97 -5.73
C PHE A 9 -26.96 -15.93 -5.40
N GLU A 10 -27.95 -16.32 -4.59
CA GLU A 10 -28.98 -15.39 -4.11
C GLU A 10 -28.55 -14.91 -2.72
N ASN A 11 -28.30 -13.61 -2.58
CA ASN A 11 -27.99 -12.88 -1.34
C ASN A 11 -26.50 -12.72 -0.96
N VAL A 12 -25.62 -12.41 -1.91
CA VAL A 12 -24.37 -11.69 -1.57
C VAL A 12 -24.76 -10.25 -1.27
N LYS A 13 -25.16 -9.97 -0.02
CA LYS A 13 -25.21 -8.60 0.52
C LYS A 13 -23.87 -7.96 0.20
N HIS A 14 -23.87 -6.79 -0.45
CA HIS A 14 -22.68 -6.01 -0.82
C HIS A 14 -21.56 -6.13 0.22
N VAL A 15 -20.67 -7.12 0.04
CA VAL A 15 -19.47 -7.25 0.85
C VAL A 15 -18.54 -6.19 0.28
N PRO A 16 -18.15 -5.15 1.04
CA PRO A 16 -17.20 -4.18 0.54
C PRO A 16 -15.88 -4.92 0.27
N LEU A 17 -15.53 -5.05 -1.01
CA LEU A 17 -14.22 -5.50 -1.42
C LEU A 17 -13.25 -4.37 -1.07
N LEU A 18 -12.40 -4.62 -0.08
CA LEU A 18 -11.33 -3.70 0.25
C LEU A 18 -10.17 -4.01 -0.69
N ASP A 19 -9.84 -3.08 -1.58
CA ASP A 19 -8.62 -3.17 -2.37
C ASP A 19 -7.42 -2.97 -1.45
N VAL A 20 -6.44 -3.87 -1.57
CA VAL A 20 -5.26 -3.90 -0.71
C VAL A 20 -4.02 -3.92 -1.57
N THR A 21 -2.98 -3.22 -1.13
CA THR A 21 -1.66 -3.34 -1.76
C THR A 21 -1.05 -4.68 -1.35
N PRO A 22 -0.27 -5.37 -2.21
CA PRO A 22 0.29 -6.67 -1.86
C PRO A 22 1.63 -6.58 -1.12
N LEU A 23 2.30 -5.41 -1.15
CA LEU A 23 3.61 -5.19 -0.56
C LEU A 23 3.68 -3.80 0.09
N PRO A 24 4.38 -3.66 1.23
CA PRO A 24 4.61 -2.36 1.84
C PRO A 24 5.32 -1.39 0.89
N LEU A 25 4.88 -0.14 0.92
CA LEU A 25 5.48 0.97 0.18
C LEU A 25 6.31 1.84 1.12
N GLY A 26 7.39 2.41 0.61
CA GLY A 26 8.21 3.37 1.33
C GLY A 26 8.78 4.45 0.42
N ILE A 27 9.34 5.49 1.04
CA ILE A 27 10.06 6.59 0.38
C ILE A 27 11.47 6.61 0.94
N GLU A 28 12.46 6.83 0.10
CA GLU A 28 13.82 7.10 0.55
C GLU A 28 13.94 8.50 1.15
N ILE A 29 14.51 8.54 2.34
CA ILE A 29 14.94 9.72 3.07
C ILE A 29 16.44 9.59 3.31
N PRO A 30 17.16 10.67 3.67
CA PRO A 30 18.58 10.58 3.95
C PRO A 30 18.92 9.42 4.89
N ASP A 31 19.83 8.56 4.45
CA ASP A 31 20.33 7.35 5.14
C ASP A 31 19.29 6.26 5.48
N ARG A 32 18.03 6.34 5.00
CA ARG A 32 16.99 5.36 5.35
C ARG A 32 15.81 5.32 4.38
N VAL A 33 15.04 4.23 4.39
CA VAL A 33 13.70 4.19 3.78
C VAL A 33 12.63 4.36 4.87
N MET A 34 11.77 5.36 4.69
CA MET A 34 10.60 5.59 5.52
C MET A 34 9.40 4.78 5.00
N PRO A 35 8.79 3.89 5.80
CA PRO A 35 7.61 3.16 5.37
C PRO A 35 6.38 4.09 5.31
N LEU A 36 5.71 4.12 4.15
CA LEU A 36 4.44 4.83 3.95
C LEU A 36 3.24 4.04 4.49
N SER A 37 3.38 2.71 4.54
CA SER A 37 2.43 1.80 5.17
C SER A 37 3.16 0.85 6.12
N SER A 38 2.72 0.81 7.38
CA SER A 38 3.19 -0.17 8.36
C SER A 38 2.58 -1.56 8.13
N SER A 39 1.47 -1.62 7.39
CA SER A 39 0.79 -2.85 6.98
C SER A 39 1.15 -3.20 5.53
N THR A 40 1.26 -4.51 5.25
CA THR A 40 1.22 -5.05 3.89
C THR A 40 -0.09 -4.68 3.20
N VAL A 41 -1.14 -4.42 3.98
CA VAL A 41 -2.53 -4.24 3.56
C VAL A 41 -3.07 -2.90 4.13
N PRO A 42 -2.67 -1.73 3.60
CA PRO A 42 -3.30 -0.48 4.00
C PRO A 42 -4.70 -0.37 3.36
N PRO A 43 -5.75 -0.07 4.13
CA PRO A 43 -7.07 0.19 3.57
C PRO A 43 -7.04 1.49 2.74
N PHE A 44 -7.69 1.49 1.59
CA PHE A 44 -7.93 2.70 0.81
C PHE A 44 -8.91 3.63 1.55
N PRO A 45 -8.71 4.96 1.60
CA PRO A 45 -7.69 5.74 0.89
C PRO A 45 -6.32 5.81 1.62
N PRO A 46 -5.22 6.00 0.87
CA PRO A 46 -3.88 6.10 1.45
C PRO A 46 -3.75 7.28 2.41
N SER A 47 -2.95 7.10 3.46
CA SER A 47 -2.64 8.15 4.43
C SER A 47 -1.80 9.27 3.80
N ARG A 48 -2.06 10.51 4.23
CA ARG A 48 -1.22 11.67 3.90
C ARG A 48 -0.06 11.76 4.89
N HIS A 49 1.14 12.02 4.38
CA HIS A 49 2.35 12.21 5.17
C HIS A 49 2.92 13.61 4.91
N ILE A 50 3.49 14.22 5.94
CA ILE A 50 4.15 15.52 5.87
C ILE A 50 5.64 15.29 6.07
N PHE A 51 6.45 15.82 5.15
CA PHE A 51 7.90 15.73 5.18
C PHE A 51 8.51 17.13 5.33
N THR A 52 9.67 17.21 5.97
CA THR A 52 10.47 18.43 6.05
C THR A 52 11.74 18.29 5.22
N VAL A 53 12.30 19.41 4.78
CA VAL A 53 13.60 19.43 4.12
C VAL A 53 14.71 19.04 5.10
N TYR A 54 15.81 18.53 4.56
CA TYR A 54 16.94 18.06 5.36
C TYR A 54 17.82 19.21 5.86
N SER A 55 17.89 20.32 5.12
CA SER A 55 18.76 21.45 5.44
C SER A 55 18.11 22.80 5.17
N ASP A 56 18.63 23.84 5.83
CA ASP A 56 18.20 25.22 5.59
C ASP A 56 18.48 25.62 4.13
N LYS A 57 17.53 26.34 3.52
CA LYS A 57 17.56 26.80 2.13
C LYS A 57 17.67 25.70 1.07
N GLN A 58 17.28 24.47 1.39
CA GLN A 58 17.14 23.41 0.38
C GLN A 58 16.12 23.83 -0.69
N LEU A 59 16.59 23.97 -1.93
CA LEU A 59 15.81 24.50 -3.05
C LEU A 59 15.03 23.42 -3.81
N ASP A 60 15.42 22.16 -3.65
CA ASP A 60 14.86 21.04 -4.39
C ASP A 60 14.71 19.80 -3.51
N VAL A 61 13.71 18.98 -3.82
CA VAL A 61 13.36 17.76 -3.08
C VAL A 61 13.03 16.65 -4.06
N ASP A 62 13.83 15.60 -4.05
CA ASP A 62 13.59 14.39 -4.82
C ASP A 62 12.87 13.32 -3.98
N PHE A 63 11.91 12.65 -4.60
CA PHE A 63 11.18 11.55 -3.99
C PHE A 63 11.40 10.26 -4.78
N PHE A 64 12.16 9.33 -4.20
CA PHE A 64 12.30 7.97 -4.72
C PHE A 64 11.37 7.02 -3.95
N SER A 65 10.57 6.25 -4.69
CA SER A 65 9.64 5.28 -4.11
C SER A 65 10.20 3.88 -4.14
N TYR A 66 9.98 3.14 -3.05
CA TYR A 66 10.47 1.78 -2.87
C TYR A 66 9.33 0.83 -2.54
N ARG A 67 9.47 -0.41 -3.02
CA ARG A 67 8.59 -1.53 -2.67
C ARG A 67 9.44 -2.66 -2.12
N LYS A 68 9.07 -3.20 -0.95
CA LYS A 68 9.79 -4.33 -0.39
C LYS A 68 9.64 -5.55 -1.30
N VAL A 69 10.76 -6.11 -1.76
CA VAL A 69 10.80 -7.40 -2.47
C VAL A 69 10.94 -8.54 -1.45
N LYS A 70 10.23 -9.64 -1.67
CA LYS A 70 10.25 -10.80 -0.77
C LYS A 70 11.58 -11.54 -0.94
N GLY A 71 12.45 -11.52 0.09
CA GLY A 71 13.68 -12.33 0.11
C GLY A 71 15.00 -11.60 0.42
N SER A 72 14.98 -10.31 0.79
CA SER A 72 16.13 -9.60 1.37
C SER A 72 15.96 -9.37 2.88
#